data_AF-A0A7W9ESX3-F1
#
_entry.id   AF-A0A7W9ESX3-F1
#
_cell.length_a   1.000
_cell.length_b   1.000
_cell.length_c   1.000
_cell.angle_alpha   90.00
_cell.angle_beta   90.00
_cell.angle_gamma   90.00
#
_symmetry.space_group_name_H-M   'P 1'
#
loop_
_entity.id
_entity.type
_entity.pdbx_description
1 polymer ?
#
loop_
_entity_poly.entity_id
_entity_poly.type
_entity_poly.pdbx_seq_one_letter_code
_entity_poly.pdbx_strand_id
1 'polypeptide(L)'
;MRNSGLLVLAGSLIAAAPASAPIAKPIHRAAFRRLVSVDPLFLTASNGLAWVNIYGGFRIVLPRGERVVGATSPGSLPITLLTNRRRCLLVSTNNVDGRLASLTINDSSCPPQPVATAPGEIPGRRFVGEAWGYRAWVDERAGTTLLTKSRGATAQSVATVQMRTVGISALDSPDSPSSNVTLVGSTKKGDLLMLLAIRY
;
A
#
# COMPACT_ATOMS: atom_id res chain seq x y z
N MET A 1 -22.96 -29.69 56.98
CA MET A 1 -23.00 -29.54 55.50
C MET A 1 -23.42 -28.11 55.16
N ARG A 2 -22.50 -27.29 54.65
CA ARG A 2 -22.79 -26.13 53.77
C ARG A 2 -21.46 -25.60 53.24
N ASN A 3 -21.13 -26.06 52.02
CA ASN A 3 -20.06 -25.56 51.17
C ASN A 3 -20.35 -24.09 50.85
N SER A 4 -19.42 -23.18 51.17
CA SER A 4 -19.41 -21.84 50.60
C SER A 4 -18.33 -21.83 49.52
N GLY A 5 -18.79 -21.92 48.27
CA GLY A 5 -17.94 -21.87 47.09
C GLY A 5 -17.34 -20.48 46.92
N LEU A 6 -16.01 -20.42 46.90
CA LEU A 6 -15.24 -19.26 46.52
C LEU A 6 -15.28 -19.14 44.99
N LEU A 7 -16.12 -18.25 44.47
CA LEU A 7 -16.15 -17.94 43.04
C LEU A 7 -14.97 -17.01 42.72
N VAL A 8 -13.86 -17.57 42.26
CA VAL A 8 -12.73 -16.80 41.72
C VAL A 8 -13.13 -16.37 40.31
N LEU A 9 -13.59 -15.13 40.16
CA LEU A 9 -13.77 -14.49 38.86
C LEU A 9 -12.37 -14.23 38.27
N ALA A 10 -11.93 -15.14 37.41
CA ALA A 10 -10.79 -14.95 36.53
C ALA A 10 -11.12 -13.82 35.54
N GLY A 11 -10.79 -12.58 35.93
CA GLY A 11 -10.78 -11.45 35.03
C GLY A 11 -9.70 -11.67 33.98
N SER A 12 -10.11 -12.06 32.77
CA SER A 12 -9.26 -12.00 31.58
C SER A 12 -8.75 -10.56 31.42
N LEU A 13 -7.52 -10.32 31.86
CA LEU A 13 -6.77 -9.12 31.51
C LEU A 13 -6.54 -9.18 30.00
N ILE A 14 -7.43 -8.55 29.24
CA ILE A 14 -7.15 -8.12 27.88
C ILE A 14 -6.03 -7.08 28.02
N ALA A 15 -4.78 -7.52 27.90
CA ALA A 15 -3.65 -6.63 27.86
C ALA A 15 -3.87 -5.63 26.72
N ALA A 16 -4.12 -4.37 27.07
CA ALA A 16 -4.17 -3.30 26.10
C ALA A 16 -2.82 -3.29 25.37
N ALA A 17 -2.86 -3.39 24.04
CA ALA A 17 -1.65 -3.21 23.22
C ALA A 17 -0.94 -1.93 23.69
N PRO A 18 0.37 -1.95 23.94
CA PRO A 18 1.07 -0.75 24.37
C PRO A 18 0.82 0.36 23.35
N ALA A 19 0.74 1.61 23.82
CA ALA A 19 0.38 2.81 23.05
C ALA A 19 1.37 3.19 21.90
N SER A 20 2.09 2.21 21.38
CA SER A 20 3.28 2.29 20.53
C SER A 20 3.39 1.13 19.52
N ALA A 21 2.37 0.29 19.36
CA ALA A 21 2.36 -0.71 18.28
C ALA A 21 1.90 -0.07 16.95
N PRO A 22 2.56 -0.37 15.80
CA PRO A 22 2.06 0.01 14.48
C PRO A 22 0.65 -0.53 14.23
N ILE A 23 -0.25 0.32 13.75
CA ILE A 23 -1.61 -0.10 13.39
C ILE A 23 -2.02 0.42 12.01
N ALA A 24 -2.87 -0.34 11.33
CA ALA A 24 -3.52 0.07 10.09
C ALA A 24 -4.95 0.53 10.39
N LYS A 25 -5.31 1.74 9.96
CA LYS A 25 -6.69 2.24 10.05
C LYS A 25 -7.28 2.33 8.65
N PRO A 26 -8.42 1.69 8.36
CA PRO A 26 -9.05 1.84 7.05
C PRO A 26 -9.41 3.30 6.81
N ILE A 27 -9.19 3.76 5.59
CA ILE A 27 -9.62 5.09 5.17
C ILE A 27 -10.87 4.94 4.30
N HIS A 28 -11.85 5.81 4.52
CA HIS A 28 -13.09 5.80 3.77
C HIS A 28 -12.85 5.96 2.26
N ARG A 29 -13.52 5.15 1.43
CA ARG A 29 -13.30 5.08 -0.03
C ARG A 29 -13.39 6.44 -0.74
N ALA A 30 -14.32 7.30 -0.30
CA ALA A 30 -14.49 8.64 -0.85
C ALA A 30 -13.25 9.54 -0.66
N ALA A 31 -12.51 9.36 0.44
CA ALA A 31 -11.26 10.10 0.68
C ALA A 31 -10.14 9.66 -0.28
N PHE A 32 -10.09 8.37 -0.63
CA PHE A 32 -9.13 7.84 -1.60
C PHE A 32 -9.37 8.30 -3.03
N ARG A 33 -10.63 8.37 -3.46
CA ARG A 33 -10.96 8.81 -4.83
C ARG A 33 -10.42 10.20 -5.15
N ARG A 34 -10.27 11.06 -4.14
CA ARG A 34 -9.69 12.40 -4.29
C ARG A 34 -8.17 12.40 -4.43
N LEU A 35 -7.51 11.28 -4.13
CA LEU A 35 -6.06 11.15 -4.24
C LEU A 35 -5.62 10.63 -5.60
N VAL A 36 -6.52 10.14 -6.46
CA VAL A 36 -6.16 9.51 -7.73
C VAL A 36 -6.84 10.25 -8.87
N SER A 37 -6.03 10.68 -9.84
CA SER A 37 -6.48 11.27 -11.10
C SER A 37 -6.07 10.33 -12.23
N VAL A 38 -7.05 9.70 -12.88
CA VAL A 38 -6.82 8.81 -14.02
C VAL A 38 -6.53 9.67 -15.25
N ASP A 39 -5.53 9.26 -16.04
CA ASP A 39 -5.19 9.94 -17.28
C ASP A 39 -6.31 9.73 -18.32
N PRO A 40 -6.93 10.79 -18.86
CA PRO A 40 -7.96 10.63 -19.88
C PRO A 40 -7.47 9.88 -21.13
N LEU A 41 -6.21 10.06 -21.54
CA LEU A 41 -5.64 9.39 -22.72
C LEU A 41 -5.51 7.88 -22.53
N PHE A 42 -5.36 7.43 -21.28
CA PHE A 42 -5.39 6.01 -20.95
C PHE A 42 -6.76 5.38 -21.23
N LEU A 43 -7.83 6.11 -20.89
CA LEU A 43 -9.20 5.66 -21.14
C LEU A 43 -9.53 5.66 -22.64
N THR A 44 -9.08 6.68 -23.37
CA THR A 44 -9.29 6.77 -24.83
C THR A 44 -8.54 5.67 -25.57
N ALA A 45 -7.27 5.41 -25.24
CA ALA A 45 -6.44 4.40 -25.91
C ALA A 45 -6.93 2.96 -25.70
N SER A 46 -7.79 2.72 -24.70
CA SER A 46 -8.38 1.42 -24.41
C SER A 46 -9.80 1.26 -24.97
N ASN A 47 -10.27 2.19 -25.81
CA ASN A 47 -11.67 2.23 -26.30
C ASN A 47 -12.69 2.20 -25.14
N GLY A 48 -12.33 2.78 -23.99
CA GLY A 48 -13.18 2.77 -22.79
C GLY A 48 -13.23 1.44 -22.02
N LEU A 49 -12.45 0.43 -22.42
CA LEU A 49 -12.39 -0.86 -21.71
C LEU A 49 -11.44 -0.84 -20.50
N ALA A 50 -10.51 0.11 -20.43
CA ALA A 50 -9.68 0.29 -19.25
C ALA A 50 -10.44 1.02 -18.14
N TRP A 51 -10.21 0.58 -16.91
CA TRP A 51 -10.68 1.28 -15.72
C TRP A 51 -9.66 1.20 -14.60
N VAL A 52 -9.55 2.28 -13.84
CA VAL A 52 -8.80 2.30 -12.59
C VAL A 52 -9.81 2.32 -11.45
N ASN A 53 -9.84 1.25 -10.67
CA ASN A 53 -10.68 1.12 -9.49
C ASN A 53 -9.85 1.21 -8.22
N ILE A 54 -10.21 2.09 -7.31
CA ILE A 54 -9.63 2.09 -5.97
C ILE A 54 -10.46 1.15 -5.10
N TYR A 55 -9.84 0.03 -4.71
CA TYR A 55 -10.47 -0.95 -3.83
C TYR A 55 -10.50 -0.45 -2.38
N GLY A 56 -9.42 0.18 -1.94
CA GLY A 56 -9.34 0.74 -0.61
C GLY A 56 -7.92 1.13 -0.24
N GLY A 57 -7.75 1.38 1.05
CA GLY A 57 -6.44 1.61 1.61
C GLY A 57 -6.52 1.94 3.09
N PHE A 58 -5.35 2.04 3.68
CA PHE A 58 -5.16 2.12 5.11
C PHE A 58 -4.19 3.24 5.41
N ARG A 59 -4.48 4.00 6.47
CA ARG A 59 -3.48 4.84 7.12
C ARG A 59 -2.62 3.94 7.99
N ILE A 60 -1.32 3.99 7.78
CA ILE A 60 -0.36 3.34 8.66
C ILE A 60 -0.05 4.34 9.77
N VAL A 61 -0.39 3.98 11.00
CA VAL A 61 -0.11 4.78 12.18
C VAL A 61 1.07 4.15 12.88
N LEU A 62 2.20 4.83 12.81
CA LEU A 62 3.44 4.45 13.46
C LEU A 62 3.62 5.22 14.78
N PRO A 63 4.51 4.75 15.67
CA PRO A 63 4.94 5.49 16.85
C PRO A 63 5.41 6.91 16.53
N ARG A 64 5.31 7.81 17.52
CA ARG A 64 5.65 9.23 17.33
C ARG A 64 7.07 9.41 16.78
N GLY A 65 7.16 10.09 15.63
CA GLY A 65 8.42 10.40 14.93
C GLY A 65 8.95 9.26 14.05
N GLU A 66 8.26 8.13 14.01
CA GLU A 66 8.54 7.04 13.06
C GLU A 66 7.73 7.25 11.77
N ARG A 67 8.35 6.97 10.62
CA ARG A 67 7.73 7.09 9.29
C ARG A 67 8.25 6.01 8.35
N VAL A 68 7.44 5.62 7.38
CA VAL A 68 7.85 4.71 6.30
C VAL A 68 8.80 5.45 5.35
N VAL A 69 9.93 4.83 5.02
CA VAL A 69 10.94 5.37 4.09
C VAL A 69 11.23 4.46 2.90
N GLY A 70 10.80 3.20 2.96
CA GLY A 70 10.96 2.23 1.89
C GLY A 70 9.97 1.09 2.04
N ALA A 71 9.83 0.30 0.99
CA ALA A 71 9.11 -0.96 1.05
C ALA A 71 9.69 -1.98 0.07
N THR A 72 9.62 -3.25 0.45
CA THR A 72 10.05 -4.39 -0.35
C THR A 72 8.88 -5.35 -0.50
N SER A 73 8.60 -5.76 -1.74
CA SER A 73 7.75 -6.90 -2.05
C SER A 73 8.51 -7.82 -3.01
N PRO A 74 8.52 -9.14 -2.76
CA PRO A 74 9.13 -10.11 -3.67
C PRO A 74 8.29 -10.39 -4.92
N GLY A 75 7.19 -9.67 -5.14
CA GLY A 75 6.35 -9.84 -6.33
C GLY A 75 4.85 -9.85 -6.02
N SER A 76 4.43 -10.05 -4.78
CA SER A 76 3.06 -9.82 -4.31
C SER A 76 3.04 -9.53 -2.81
N LEU A 77 1.87 -9.25 -2.23
CA LEU A 77 1.74 -9.15 -0.78
C LEU A 77 2.04 -10.50 -0.11
N PRO A 78 2.60 -10.51 1.12
CA PRO A 78 2.78 -9.38 2.04
C PRO A 78 3.91 -8.42 1.64
N ILE A 79 3.81 -7.16 2.08
CA ILE A 79 4.84 -6.13 1.83
C ILE A 79 5.59 -5.84 3.13
N THR A 80 6.92 -5.78 3.05
CA THR A 80 7.75 -5.34 4.17
C THR A 80 8.03 -3.86 4.05
N LEU A 81 7.71 -3.09 5.08
CA LEU A 81 7.98 -1.65 5.16
C LEU A 81 9.24 -1.39 5.94
N LEU A 82 10.10 -0.51 5.43
CA LEU A 82 11.26 0.00 6.14
C LEU A 82 10.94 1.36 6.74
N THR A 83 11.23 1.54 8.03
CA THR A 83 11.02 2.82 8.72
C THR A 83 12.31 3.63 8.84
N ASN A 84 12.19 4.95 9.08
CA ASN A 84 13.33 5.83 9.35
C ASN A 84 14.14 5.43 10.61
N ARG A 85 13.58 4.55 11.46
CA ARG A 85 14.27 3.97 12.62
C ARG A 85 14.88 2.60 12.33
N ARG A 86 15.01 2.22 11.06
CA ARG A 86 15.56 0.93 10.60
C ARG A 86 14.78 -0.29 11.10
N ARG A 87 13.50 -0.11 11.46
CA ARG A 87 12.60 -1.23 11.73
C ARG A 87 11.99 -1.72 10.43
N CYS A 88 11.73 -3.02 10.37
CA CYS A 88 10.98 -3.61 9.28
C CYS A 88 9.64 -4.14 9.79
N LEU A 89 8.58 -3.78 9.08
CA LEU A 89 7.22 -4.11 9.42
C LEU A 89 6.61 -4.93 8.29
N LEU A 90 6.23 -6.17 8.55
CA LEU A 90 5.50 -7.00 7.62
C LEU A 90 4.02 -6.62 7.65
N VAL A 91 3.51 -6.18 6.51
CA VAL A 91 2.10 -5.85 6.32
C VAL A 91 1.44 -6.96 5.53
N SER A 92 0.53 -7.66 6.19
CA SER A 92 -0.27 -8.73 5.61
C SER A 92 -1.72 -8.28 5.45
N THR A 93 -2.35 -8.71 4.37
CA THR A 93 -3.78 -8.47 4.13
C THR A 93 -4.63 -9.60 4.67
N ASN A 94 -5.75 -9.24 5.28
CA ASN A 94 -6.85 -10.18 5.49
C ASN A 94 -7.98 -9.83 4.53
N ASN A 95 -8.39 -10.82 3.73
CA ASN A 95 -9.45 -10.67 2.75
C ASN A 95 -10.68 -11.45 3.22
N VAL A 96 -11.86 -10.84 3.16
CA VAL A 96 -13.15 -11.47 3.46
C VAL A 96 -14.03 -11.31 2.22
N ASP A 97 -14.60 -12.42 1.74
CA ASP A 97 -15.36 -12.48 0.49
C ASP A 97 -14.62 -11.84 -0.69
N GLY A 98 -13.31 -12.09 -0.73
CA GLY A 98 -12.38 -11.59 -1.75
C GLY A 98 -12.01 -10.11 -1.67
N ARG A 99 -12.64 -9.36 -0.75
CA ARG A 99 -12.37 -7.94 -0.50
C ARG A 99 -11.33 -7.75 0.59
N LEU A 100 -10.47 -6.75 0.40
CA LEU A 100 -9.53 -6.32 1.44
C LEU A 100 -10.29 -5.78 2.66
N ALA A 101 -10.33 -6.58 3.73
CA ALA A 101 -11.08 -6.29 4.94
C ALA A 101 -10.23 -5.57 5.99
N SER A 102 -9.01 -6.07 6.23
CA SER A 102 -8.09 -5.47 7.20
C SER A 102 -6.63 -5.70 6.82
N LEU A 103 -5.74 -4.98 7.50
CA LEU A 103 -4.31 -5.22 7.47
C LEU A 103 -3.81 -5.54 8.87
N THR A 104 -2.88 -6.47 8.94
CA THR A 104 -2.09 -6.73 10.14
C THR A 104 -0.68 -6.20 9.91
N ILE A 105 -0.11 -5.53 10.91
CA ILE A 105 1.26 -5.02 10.88
C ILE A 105 2.03 -5.68 12.02
N ASN A 106 3.08 -6.42 11.69
CA ASN A 106 3.95 -7.08 12.66
C ASN A 106 5.40 -6.68 12.42
N ASP A 107 6.23 -6.68 13.47
CA ASP A 107 7.67 -6.57 13.30
C ASP A 107 8.21 -7.77 12.50
N SER A 108 9.21 -7.52 11.66
CA SER A 108 9.87 -8.56 10.86
C SER A 108 11.36 -8.28 10.72
N SER A 109 12.12 -9.29 10.28
CA SER A 109 13.46 -9.06 9.76
C SER A 109 13.40 -8.18 8.50
N CYS A 110 14.45 -7.38 8.29
CA CYS A 110 14.58 -6.59 7.08
C CYS A 110 15.09 -7.47 5.94
N PRO A 111 14.32 -7.64 4.85
CA PRO A 111 14.84 -8.31 3.67
C PRO A 111 15.94 -7.45 3.03
N PRO A 112 16.83 -8.07 2.24
CA PRO A 112 17.70 -7.33 1.34
C PRO A 112 16.87 -6.33 0.53
N GLN A 113 17.30 -5.07 0.50
CA GLN A 113 16.61 -4.03 -0.26
C GLN A 113 16.97 -4.21 -1.74
N PRO A 114 16.01 -4.55 -2.62
CA PRO A 114 16.30 -4.58 -4.04
C PRO A 114 16.58 -3.15 -4.52
N VAL A 115 17.65 -2.98 -5.30
CA VAL A 115 17.89 -1.72 -6.00
C VAL A 115 16.98 -1.70 -7.22
N ALA A 116 15.96 -0.84 -7.19
CA ALA A 116 15.07 -0.65 -8.31
C ALA A 116 15.84 -0.01 -9.47
N THR A 117 16.15 -0.80 -10.50
CA THR A 117 16.77 -0.28 -11.72
C THR A 117 15.69 0.20 -12.66
N ALA A 118 15.75 1.48 -13.05
CA ALA A 118 14.79 2.04 -13.97
C ALA A 118 15.11 1.59 -15.41
N PRO A 119 14.12 1.11 -16.18
CA PRO A 119 14.31 0.78 -17.59
C PRO A 119 14.38 2.01 -18.51
N GLY A 120 14.42 3.22 -17.94
CA GLY A 120 14.47 4.51 -18.62
C GLY A 120 14.37 5.65 -17.62
N GLU A 121 14.33 6.90 -18.10
CA GLU A 121 14.20 8.08 -17.26
C GLU A 121 12.93 8.87 -17.59
N ILE A 122 12.30 9.43 -16.56
CA ILE A 122 11.27 10.46 -16.73
C ILE A 122 11.79 11.73 -16.07
N PRO A 123 11.99 12.83 -16.82
CA PRO A 123 12.53 14.07 -16.28
C PRO A 123 11.80 14.55 -15.01
N GLY A 124 12.58 14.89 -13.99
CA GLY A 124 12.05 15.37 -12.71
C GLY A 124 11.38 14.30 -11.84
N ARG A 125 11.43 13.01 -12.21
CA ARG A 125 10.82 11.92 -11.45
C ARG A 125 11.81 10.82 -11.11
N ARG A 126 11.71 10.32 -9.88
CA ARG A 126 12.48 9.18 -9.39
C ARG A 126 11.70 7.89 -9.59
N PHE A 127 12.33 6.88 -10.18
CA PHE A 127 11.75 5.54 -10.26
C PHE A 127 11.64 4.91 -8.86
N VAL A 128 10.49 4.30 -8.57
CA VAL A 128 10.25 3.57 -7.32
C VAL A 128 10.33 2.08 -7.52
N GLY A 129 9.79 1.57 -8.63
CA GLY A 129 9.72 0.14 -8.89
C GLY A 129 8.67 -0.18 -9.95
N GLU A 130 8.55 -1.48 -10.24
CA GLU A 130 7.59 -2.05 -11.18
C GLU A 130 6.87 -3.24 -10.54
N ALA A 131 5.56 -3.34 -10.75
CA ALA A 131 4.76 -4.50 -10.37
C ALA A 131 3.60 -4.70 -11.35
N TRP A 132 3.30 -5.95 -11.73
CA TRP A 132 2.25 -6.30 -12.70
C TRP A 132 2.28 -5.48 -14.00
N GLY A 133 3.47 -5.13 -14.49
CA GLY A 133 3.63 -4.31 -15.70
C GLY A 133 3.26 -2.83 -15.53
N TYR A 134 3.15 -2.33 -14.29
CA TYR A 134 3.01 -0.92 -13.97
C TYR A 134 4.24 -0.42 -13.24
N ARG A 135 4.68 0.78 -13.60
CA ARG A 135 5.83 1.47 -13.02
C ARG A 135 5.37 2.67 -12.22
N ALA A 136 5.99 2.90 -11.07
CA ALA A 136 5.73 4.06 -10.23
C ALA A 136 6.89 5.07 -10.30
N TRP A 137 6.56 6.33 -10.58
CA TRP A 137 7.50 7.43 -10.75
C TRP A 137 7.12 8.61 -9.87
N VAL A 138 7.97 8.92 -8.89
CA VAL A 138 7.68 9.96 -7.90
C VAL A 138 8.23 11.30 -8.34
N ASP A 139 7.36 12.30 -8.35
CA ASP A 139 7.77 13.70 -8.34
C ASP A 139 7.88 14.15 -6.87
N GLU A 140 9.12 14.27 -6.39
CA GLU A 140 9.41 14.64 -5.00
C GLU A 140 8.94 16.07 -4.67
N ARG A 141 8.96 16.98 -5.65
CA ARG A 141 8.58 18.39 -5.47
C ARG A 141 7.07 18.53 -5.39
N ALA A 142 6.34 17.88 -6.29
CA ALA A 142 4.88 17.89 -6.28
C ALA A 142 4.29 16.98 -5.18
N GLY A 143 5.06 16.02 -4.66
CA GLY A 143 4.56 15.03 -3.71
C GLY A 143 3.56 14.06 -4.36
N THR A 144 3.75 13.76 -5.64
CA THR A 144 2.87 12.90 -6.43
C THR A 144 3.61 11.71 -7.01
N THR A 145 2.86 10.67 -7.35
CA THR A 145 3.36 9.48 -8.04
C THR A 145 2.61 9.32 -9.35
N LEU A 146 3.33 9.26 -10.46
CA LEU A 146 2.82 8.88 -11.75
C LEU A 146 2.91 7.35 -11.89
N LEU A 147 1.78 6.72 -12.19
CA LEU A 147 1.72 5.34 -12.62
C LEU A 147 1.74 5.30 -14.15
N THR A 148 2.62 4.49 -14.70
CA THR A 148 2.69 4.23 -16.13
C THR A 148 2.57 2.74 -16.42
N LYS A 149 1.94 2.37 -17.53
CA LYS A 149 1.92 0.99 -18.01
C LYS A 149 3.15 0.71 -18.87
N SER A 150 3.79 -0.41 -18.59
CA SER A 150 4.92 -0.96 -19.34
C SER A 150 4.39 -1.78 -20.53
N ARG A 151 4.27 -1.16 -21.71
CA ARG A 151 4.08 -1.89 -22.98
C ARG A 151 4.94 -1.25 -24.06
N GLY A 152 5.95 -1.98 -24.54
CA GLY A 152 6.82 -1.52 -25.63
C GLY A 152 7.80 -0.41 -25.23
N ALA A 153 8.29 0.33 -26.22
CA ALA A 153 9.31 1.37 -26.05
C ALA A 153 8.80 2.67 -25.39
N THR A 154 7.48 2.84 -25.23
CA THR A 154 6.87 4.07 -24.71
C THR A 154 6.04 3.77 -23.46
N ALA A 155 6.37 4.42 -22.35
CA ALA A 155 5.59 4.34 -21.12
C ALA A 155 4.28 5.14 -21.27
N GLN A 156 3.13 4.48 -21.20
CA GLN A 156 1.83 5.15 -21.22
C GLN A 156 1.44 5.58 -19.81
N SER A 157 1.12 6.86 -19.61
CA SER A 157 0.56 7.36 -18.35
C SER A 157 -0.81 6.72 -18.07
N VAL A 158 -1.03 6.30 -16.83
CA VAL A 158 -2.26 5.62 -16.37
C VAL A 158 -3.01 6.48 -15.37
N ALA A 159 -2.33 6.92 -14.32
CA ALA A 159 -2.91 7.74 -13.28
C ALA A 159 -1.82 8.50 -12.52
N THR A 160 -2.18 9.64 -11.96
CA THR A 160 -1.39 10.36 -10.97
C THR A 160 -2.02 10.19 -9.60
N VAL A 161 -1.21 9.84 -8.61
CA VAL A 161 -1.60 9.67 -7.21
C VAL A 161 -0.98 10.77 -6.37
N GLN A 162 -1.79 11.46 -5.57
CA GLN A 162 -1.40 12.52 -4.63
C GLN A 162 -0.73 11.94 -3.39
N MET A 163 0.39 11.26 -3.61
CA MET A 163 1.18 10.54 -2.61
C MET A 163 2.63 10.45 -3.07
N ARG A 164 3.58 10.61 -2.13
CA ARG A 164 4.99 10.31 -2.34
C ARG A 164 5.21 8.82 -2.07
N THR A 165 5.26 8.03 -3.13
CA THR A 165 5.39 6.57 -3.04
C THR A 165 6.83 6.16 -2.73
N VAL A 166 6.99 5.15 -1.88
CA VAL A 166 8.29 4.56 -1.52
C VAL A 166 8.36 3.08 -1.88
N GLY A 167 7.24 2.47 -2.24
CA GLY A 167 7.22 1.15 -2.86
C GLY A 167 5.95 0.88 -3.63
N ILE A 168 6.08 0.02 -4.63
CA ILE A 168 4.99 -0.56 -5.40
C ILE A 168 5.07 -2.08 -5.26
N SER A 169 3.92 -2.71 -5.07
CA SER A 169 3.78 -4.16 -5.00
C SER A 169 2.60 -4.57 -5.85
N ALA A 170 2.60 -5.82 -6.24
CA ALA A 170 1.44 -6.47 -6.82
C ALA A 170 0.54 -7.00 -5.68
N LEU A 171 -0.76 -7.11 -5.93
CA LEU A 171 -1.66 -7.87 -5.07
C LEU A 171 -2.35 -8.94 -5.89
N ASP A 172 -2.13 -10.20 -5.52
CA ASP A 172 -2.96 -11.29 -6.00
C ASP A 172 -4.30 -11.20 -5.26
N SER A 173 -5.29 -10.61 -5.91
CA SER A 173 -6.66 -10.62 -5.40
C SER A 173 -7.39 -11.83 -5.98
N PRO A 174 -8.05 -12.65 -5.15
CA PRO A 174 -8.90 -13.72 -5.65
C PRO A 174 -10.10 -13.20 -6.49
N ASP A 175 -10.48 -11.92 -6.33
CA ASP A 175 -11.59 -11.29 -7.07
C ASP A 175 -11.20 -10.77 -8.45
N SER A 176 -9.90 -10.55 -8.68
CA SER A 176 -9.41 -10.09 -9.97
C SER A 176 -7.98 -10.58 -10.16
N PRO A 177 -7.77 -11.68 -10.89
CA PRO A 177 -6.44 -12.25 -11.15
C PRO A 177 -5.56 -11.36 -12.07
N SER A 178 -5.92 -10.10 -12.26
CA SER A 178 -5.24 -9.21 -13.20
C SER A 178 -4.97 -7.83 -12.60
N SER A 179 -3.70 -7.41 -12.64
CA SER A 179 -3.25 -6.00 -12.66
C SER A 179 -3.63 -5.14 -11.44
N ASN A 180 -3.68 -5.71 -10.24
CA ASN A 180 -3.81 -4.92 -9.02
C ASN A 180 -2.44 -4.51 -8.49
N VAL A 181 -2.25 -3.22 -8.29
CA VAL A 181 -1.04 -2.67 -7.70
C VAL A 181 -1.33 -2.03 -6.35
N THR A 182 -0.49 -2.32 -5.39
CA THR A 182 -0.44 -1.68 -4.08
C THR A 182 0.66 -0.63 -4.11
N LEU A 183 0.33 0.60 -3.73
CA LEU A 183 1.30 1.65 -3.48
C LEU A 183 1.42 1.90 -2.00
N VAL A 184 2.66 2.03 -1.52
CA VAL A 184 2.93 2.50 -0.17
C VAL A 184 3.69 3.80 -0.24
N GLY A 185 3.26 4.78 0.54
CA GLY A 185 3.85 6.10 0.51
C GLY A 185 3.33 7.00 1.61
N SER A 186 3.58 8.29 1.43
CA SER A 186 3.16 9.32 2.38
C SER A 186 2.40 10.44 1.69
N THR A 187 1.43 11.00 2.40
CA THR A 187 0.73 12.22 2.04
C THR A 187 0.99 13.29 3.10
N LYS A 188 0.53 14.52 2.88
CA LYS A 188 0.54 15.56 3.92
C LYS A 188 -0.19 15.16 5.22
N LYS A 189 -1.08 14.15 5.16
CA LYS A 189 -1.88 13.65 6.29
C LYS A 189 -1.28 12.42 6.99
N GLY A 190 -0.12 11.92 6.52
CA GLY A 190 0.59 10.77 7.07
C GLY A 190 0.81 9.63 6.05
N ASP A 191 1.36 8.53 6.56
CA ASP A 191 1.74 7.35 5.79
C ASP A 191 0.50 6.51 5.41
N LEU A 192 0.46 6.07 4.15
CA LEU A 192 -0.64 5.36 3.53
C LEU A 192 -0.17 4.09 2.81
N LEU A 193 -0.99 3.05 2.89
CA LEU A 193 -1.01 1.94 1.94
C LEU A 193 -2.29 2.04 1.12
N MET A 194 -2.16 2.13 -0.20
CA MET A 194 -3.27 2.29 -1.14
C MET A 194 -3.29 1.10 -2.09
N LEU A 195 -4.46 0.49 -2.28
CA LEU A 195 -4.67 -0.59 -3.24
C LEU A 195 -5.45 -0.07 -4.45
N LEU A 196 -4.88 -0.26 -5.63
CA LEU A 196 -5.44 0.13 -6.92
C LEU A 196 -5.62 -1.10 -7.81
N ALA A 197 -6.85 -1.33 -8.26
CA ALA A 197 -7.11 -2.13 -9.46
C ALA A 197 -6.86 -1.28 -10.68
N ILE A 198 -6.11 -1.81 -11.63
CA ILE A 198 -6.02 -1.23 -12.96
C ILE A 198 -6.36 -2.34 -13.93
N ARG A 199 -7.53 -2.26 -14.56
CA ARG A 199 -7.86 -3.14 -15.69
C ARG A 199 -7.65 -2.36 -16.97
N TYR A 200 -7.11 -3.05 -17.96
CA TYR A 200 -6.88 -2.54 -19.31
C TYR A 200 -7.25 -3.63 -20.30
#